data_AF-A0A7S3I5G1-F1
#
_entry.id   AF-A0A7S3I5G1-F1
#
_cell.length_a   1.000
_cell.length_b   1.000
_cell.length_c   1.000
_cell.angle_alpha   90.00
_cell.angle_beta   90.00
_cell.angle_gamma   90.00
#
_symmetry.space_group_name_H-M   'P 1'
#
loop_
_entity.id
_entity.type
_entity.pdbx_description
1 polymer ?
#
loop_
_entity_poly.entity_id
_entity_poly.type
_entity_poly.pdbx_seq_one_letter_code
_entity_poly.pdbx_strand_id
1 'polypeptide(L)'
;VTDGKTVFTSDEALKLEWVPDWVAIIGSGYIGLEFSDVYTALGSEVTFIEAMPKMMPFFDRQIAQLADRMLIRPRKIDSYTNVFASEVTPGIPGEKPATIKMIDANTKE
;
A
#
# COMPACT_ATOMS: atom_id res chain seq x y z
N VAL A 1 -13.32 3.29 7.80
CA VAL A 1 -13.39 2.70 9.16
C VAL A 1 -12.68 1.36 9.08
N THR A 2 -11.78 1.07 10.02
CA THR A 2 -11.04 -0.21 10.08
C THR A 2 -11.91 -1.29 10.73
N ASP A 3 -11.60 -2.56 10.48
CA ASP A 3 -12.26 -3.70 11.14
C ASP A 3 -11.34 -4.39 12.16
N GLY A 4 -10.05 -4.01 12.21
CA GLY A 4 -9.04 -4.61 13.07
C GLY A 4 -8.72 -6.08 12.73
N LYS A 5 -9.13 -6.56 11.54
CA LYS A 5 -8.95 -7.97 11.12
C LYS A 5 -8.38 -8.09 9.71
N THR A 6 -8.79 -7.23 8.79
CA THR A 6 -8.36 -7.24 7.39
C THR A 6 -8.07 -5.84 6.84
N VAL A 7 -8.56 -4.80 7.51
CA VAL A 7 -8.35 -3.40 7.19
C VAL A 7 -7.80 -2.72 8.43
N PHE A 8 -6.62 -2.14 8.31
CA PHE A 8 -5.84 -1.64 9.43
C PHE A 8 -5.35 -0.21 9.19
N THR A 9 -5.18 0.54 10.27
CA THR A 9 -4.32 1.71 10.33
C THR A 9 -2.86 1.29 10.52
N SER A 10 -1.91 2.23 10.38
CA SER A 10 -0.50 1.98 10.71
C SER A 10 -0.31 1.56 12.17
N ASP A 11 -1.06 2.14 13.10
CA ASP A 11 -0.94 1.83 14.54
C ASP A 11 -1.41 0.42 14.88
N GLU A 12 -2.41 -0.08 14.15
CA GLU A 12 -2.90 -1.46 14.25
C GLU A 12 -1.93 -2.42 13.55
N ALA A 13 -1.39 -2.03 12.38
CA ALA A 13 -0.44 -2.82 11.61
C ALA A 13 0.86 -3.15 12.39
N LEU A 14 1.35 -2.22 13.22
CA LEU A 14 2.49 -2.44 14.12
C LEU A 14 2.26 -3.54 15.17
N LYS A 15 1.00 -3.86 15.46
CA LYS A 15 0.60 -4.83 16.51
C LYS A 15 0.17 -6.17 15.93
N LEU A 16 0.30 -6.37 14.62
CA LEU A 16 -0.03 -7.65 14.01
C LEU A 16 0.93 -8.74 14.50
N GLU A 17 0.36 -9.84 14.99
CA GLU A 17 1.11 -11.01 15.48
C GLU A 17 1.47 -11.99 14.36
N TRP A 18 1.15 -11.64 13.11
CA TRP A 18 1.37 -12.45 11.91
C TRP A 18 1.80 -11.57 10.74
N VAL A 19 2.48 -12.19 9.77
CA VAL A 19 2.89 -11.53 8.54
C VAL A 19 1.90 -11.90 7.44
N PRO A 20 1.23 -10.92 6.81
CA PRO A 20 0.35 -11.19 5.68
C PRO A 20 1.13 -11.64 4.43
N ASP A 21 0.56 -12.58 3.67
CA ASP A 21 1.13 -12.98 2.38
C ASP A 21 1.09 -11.83 1.36
N TRP A 22 0.05 -10.98 1.43
CA TRP A 22 -0.12 -9.82 0.56
C TRP A 22 -0.76 -8.63 1.32
N VAL A 23 -0.29 -7.41 1.03
CA VAL A 23 -0.77 -6.16 1.64
C VAL A 23 -1.01 -5.08 0.58
N ALA A 24 -2.20 -4.50 0.58
CA ALA A 24 -2.44 -3.22 -0.09
C ALA A 24 -2.13 -2.05 0.86
N ILE A 25 -1.31 -1.11 0.40
CA ILE A 25 -1.00 0.14 1.10
C ILE A 25 -1.62 1.31 0.34
N ILE A 26 -2.52 2.05 1.00
CA ILE A 26 -3.15 3.24 0.43
C ILE A 26 -2.26 4.45 0.74
N GLY A 27 -1.65 5.01 -0.30
CA GLY A 27 -0.73 6.15 -0.24
C GLY A 27 0.74 5.75 -0.22
N SER A 28 1.54 6.40 -1.07
CA SER A 28 2.98 6.18 -1.24
C SER A 28 3.84 7.22 -0.49
N GLY A 29 3.35 7.68 0.66
CA GLY A 29 4.10 8.54 1.58
C GLY A 29 5.18 7.77 2.35
N TYR A 30 5.92 8.48 3.22
CA TYR A 30 7.02 7.87 3.99
C TYR A 30 6.57 6.69 4.86
N ILE A 31 5.40 6.78 5.52
CA ILE A 31 4.84 5.66 6.31
C ILE A 31 4.61 4.43 5.42
N GLY A 32 3.98 4.62 4.26
CA GLY A 32 3.72 3.52 3.34
C GLY A 32 5.00 2.85 2.84
N LEU A 33 6.05 3.64 2.57
CA LEU A 33 7.37 3.12 2.20
C LEU A 33 8.01 2.32 3.33
N GLU A 34 8.01 2.83 4.56
CA GLU A 34 8.57 2.14 5.74
C GLU A 34 7.89 0.79 5.96
N PHE A 35 6.56 0.74 5.90
CA PHE A 35 5.82 -0.53 6.00
C PHE A 35 6.09 -1.45 4.81
N SER A 36 6.19 -0.92 3.59
CA SER A 36 6.52 -1.75 2.43
C SER A 36 7.90 -2.39 2.56
N ASP A 37 8.88 -1.66 3.11
CA ASP A 37 10.22 -2.17 3.37
C ASP A 37 10.16 -3.35 4.36
N VAL A 38 9.48 -3.16 5.51
CA VAL A 38 9.31 -4.20 6.53
C VAL A 38 8.57 -5.42 5.98
N TYR A 39 7.39 -5.24 5.38
CA TYR A 39 6.56 -6.36 4.92
C TYR A 39 7.24 -7.15 3.79
N THR A 40 7.85 -6.48 2.82
CA THR A 40 8.58 -7.19 1.75
C THR A 40 9.81 -7.92 2.26
N ALA A 41 10.52 -7.38 3.26
CA ALA A 41 11.64 -8.07 3.90
C ALA A 41 11.19 -9.32 4.68
N LEU A 42 9.97 -9.30 5.23
CA LEU A 42 9.33 -10.43 5.89
C LEU A 42 8.66 -11.42 4.91
N GLY A 43 8.66 -11.13 3.61
CA GLY A 43 8.20 -12.02 2.55
C GLY A 43 6.84 -11.68 1.94
N SER A 44 6.15 -10.65 2.42
CA SER A 44 4.87 -10.20 1.87
C SER A 44 5.02 -9.61 0.47
N GLU A 45 3.98 -9.78 -0.33
CA GLU A 45 3.76 -9.02 -1.55
C GLU A 45 3.04 -7.71 -1.21
N VAL A 46 3.44 -6.61 -1.82
CA VAL A 46 2.87 -5.29 -1.52
C VAL A 46 2.31 -4.66 -2.78
N THR A 47 1.14 -4.05 -2.67
CA THR A 47 0.56 -3.23 -3.73
C THR A 47 0.26 -1.83 -3.21
N PHE A 48 0.85 -0.81 -3.82
CA PHE A 48 0.50 0.57 -3.53
C PHE A 48 -0.72 1.03 -4.33
N ILE A 49 -1.58 1.82 -3.68
CA ILE A 49 -2.68 2.55 -4.32
C ILE A 49 -2.46 4.04 -4.01
N GLU A 50 -2.08 4.80 -5.04
CA GLU A 50 -1.68 6.19 -4.93
C GLU A 50 -2.61 7.08 -5.76
N ALA A 51 -3.19 8.08 -5.11
CA ALA A 51 -4.10 9.03 -5.75
C ALA A 51 -3.39 9.99 -6.71
N MET A 52 -2.11 10.25 -6.47
CA MET A 52 -1.31 11.16 -7.29
C MET A 52 -0.75 10.45 -8.54
N PRO A 53 -0.38 11.19 -9.60
CA PRO A 53 0.10 10.60 -10.86
C PRO A 53 1.43 9.84 -10.77
N LYS A 54 2.11 9.87 -9.63
CA LYS A 54 3.40 9.21 -9.42
C LYS A 54 3.53 8.75 -7.98
N MET A 55 4.30 7.69 -7.78
CA MET A 55 4.78 7.26 -6.47
C MET A 55 5.64 8.36 -5.81
N MET A 56 5.58 8.44 -4.48
CA MET A 56 6.35 9.39 -3.67
C MET A 56 6.16 10.84 -4.13
N PRO A 57 4.90 11.32 -4.29
CA PRO A 57 4.60 12.55 -4.99
C PRO A 57 5.23 13.80 -4.36
N PHE A 58 5.41 13.78 -3.03
CA PHE A 58 5.91 14.88 -2.22
C PHE A 58 7.42 14.81 -1.91
N PHE A 59 8.10 13.77 -2.37
CA PHE A 59 9.55 13.65 -2.17
C PHE A 59 10.30 14.47 -3.21
N ASP A 60 11.51 14.92 -2.83
CA ASP A 60 12.46 15.43 -3.81
C ASP A 60 12.71 14.37 -4.90
N ARG A 61 12.85 14.82 -6.15
CA ARG A 61 12.97 13.95 -7.32
C ARG A 61 14.16 12.99 -7.21
N GLN A 62 15.31 13.46 -6.73
CA GLN A 62 16.51 12.61 -6.63
C GLN A 62 16.34 11.56 -5.53
N ILE A 63 15.72 11.94 -4.41
CA ILE A 63 15.42 11.02 -3.31
C ILE A 63 14.40 9.97 -3.76
N ALA A 64 13.33 10.37 -4.44
CA ALA A 64 12.33 9.44 -4.98
C ALA A 64 12.96 8.45 -5.98
N GLN A 65 13.87 8.90 -6.84
CA GLN A 65 14.57 8.01 -7.78
C GLN A 65 15.52 7.01 -7.08
N LEU A 66 16.18 7.45 -6.01
CA LEU A 66 17.04 6.57 -5.21
C LEU A 66 16.20 5.52 -4.47
N ALA A 67 15.12 5.95 -3.82
CA ALA A 67 14.18 5.08 -3.11
C ALA A 67 13.52 4.08 -4.07
N ASP A 68 13.10 4.50 -5.26
CA ASP A 68 12.55 3.62 -6.29
C ASP A 68 13.54 2.51 -6.67
N ARG A 69 14.82 2.87 -6.88
CA ARG A 69 15.87 1.91 -7.24
C ARG A 69 16.20 0.93 -6.10
N MET A 70 16.20 1.40 -4.85
CA MET A 70 16.69 0.63 -3.71
C MET A 70 15.59 -0.12 -2.96
N LEU A 71 14.39 0.45 -2.87
CA LEU A 71 13.31 -0.03 -2.02
C LEU A 71 12.13 -0.59 -2.83
N ILE A 72 11.90 -0.10 -4.05
CA ILE A 72 10.72 -0.51 -4.84
C ILE A 72 11.07 -1.61 -5.84
N ARG A 73 11.88 -1.29 -6.87
CA ARG A 73 12.18 -2.20 -7.99
C ARG A 73 12.74 -3.59 -7.62
N PRO A 74 13.61 -3.76 -6.61
CA PRO A 74 14.16 -5.07 -6.30
C PRO A 74 13.20 -5.95 -5.48
N ARG A 75 12.02 -5.45 -5.11
CA ARG A 75 11.09 -6.11 -4.20
C ARG A 75 9.79 -6.47 -4.90
N LYS A 76 8.99 -7.33 -4.27
CA LYS A 76 7.66 -7.71 -4.75
C LYS A 76 6.63 -6.61 -4.49
N ILE A 77 6.79 -5.49 -5.20
CA ILE A 77 5.96 -4.30 -5.06
C ILE A 77 5.33 -3.96 -6.41
N ASP A 78 4.00 -3.98 -6.45
CA ASP A 78 3.20 -3.40 -7.52
C ASP A 78 2.64 -2.03 -7.08
N SER A 79 2.22 -1.21 -8.05
CA SER A 79 1.62 0.09 -7.75
C SER A 79 0.58 0.51 -8.78
N TYR A 80 -0.53 1.04 -8.31
CA TYR A 80 -1.49 1.81 -9.10
C TYR A 80 -1.40 3.27 -8.69
N THR A 81 -1.02 4.13 -9.63
CA THR A 81 -0.98 5.60 -9.43
C THR A 81 -2.17 6.24 -10.12
N ASN A 82 -2.46 7.49 -9.77
CA ASN A 82 -3.61 8.23 -10.30
C ASN A 82 -4.96 7.57 -10.00
N VAL A 83 -5.07 6.88 -8.86
CA VAL A 83 -6.30 6.16 -8.47
C VAL A 83 -6.68 6.42 -7.02
N PHE A 84 -7.95 6.72 -6.77
CA PHE A 84 -8.50 6.81 -5.42
C PHE A 84 -9.03 5.46 -4.96
N ALA A 85 -8.66 5.03 -3.76
CA ALA A 85 -9.39 3.99 -3.04
C ALA A 85 -10.71 4.58 -2.52
N SER A 86 -11.78 4.50 -3.32
CA SER A 86 -13.06 5.14 -3.01
C SER A 86 -13.88 4.37 -1.98
N GLU A 87 -13.72 3.05 -1.94
CA GLU A 87 -14.41 2.17 -1.02
C GLU A 87 -13.51 0.99 -0.67
N VAL A 88 -13.48 0.62 0.60
CA VAL A 88 -12.78 -0.57 1.09
C VAL A 88 -13.80 -1.46 1.77
N THR A 89 -13.99 -2.66 1.24
CA THR A 89 -14.85 -3.68 1.82
C THR A 89 -13.98 -4.66 2.62
N PRO A 90 -14.19 -4.80 3.93
CA PRO A 90 -13.47 -5.77 4.75
C PRO A 90 -13.61 -7.20 4.23
N GLY A 91 -12.55 -7.98 4.44
CA GLY A 91 -12.48 -9.40 4.12
C GLY A 91 -12.87 -10.30 5.29
N ILE A 92 -12.60 -11.60 5.12
CA ILE A 92 -12.68 -12.63 6.16
C ILE A 92 -11.28 -13.24 6.30
N PRO A 93 -10.61 -13.12 7.45
CA PRO A 93 -9.26 -13.67 7.63
C PRO A 93 -9.17 -15.14 7.23
N GLY A 94 -8.20 -15.48 6.37
CA GLY A 94 -7.98 -16.86 5.89
C GLY A 94 -8.95 -17.36 4.81
N GLU A 95 -10.02 -16.62 4.49
CA GLU A 95 -11.04 -17.04 3.53
C GLU A 95 -11.19 -16.08 2.35
N LYS A 96 -11.24 -14.77 2.62
CA LYS A 96 -11.51 -13.74 1.62
C LYS A 96 -10.70 -12.47 1.89
N PRO A 97 -9.87 -11.99 0.95
CA PRO A 97 -9.15 -10.74 1.14
C PRO A 97 -10.11 -9.54 1.15
N ALA A 98 -9.68 -8.43 1.77
CA ALA A 98 -10.36 -7.15 1.63
C ALA A 98 -10.33 -6.70 0.16
N THR A 99 -11.39 -6.04 -0.29
CA THR A 99 -11.50 -5.53 -1.66
C THR A 99 -11.53 -4.01 -1.68
N ILE A 100 -10.84 -3.41 -2.65
CA ILE A 100 -10.74 -1.96 -2.78
C ILE A 100 -11.34 -1.56 -4.12
N LYS A 101 -12.39 -0.74 -4.09
CA LYS A 101 -12.90 -0.07 -5.29
C LYS A 101 -11.97 1.09 -5.60
N MET A 102 -11.32 1.02 -6.77
CA MET A 102 -10.44 2.06 -7.28
C MET A 102 -11.19 2.89 -8.32
N ILE A 103 -11.01 4.20 -8.27
CA ILE A 103 -11.58 5.18 -9.21
C ILE A 103 -10.44 6.01 -9.79
N ASP A 104 -10.43 6.25 -11.10
CA ASP A 104 -9.39 7.09 -11.71
C ASP A 104 -9.49 8.54 -11.22
N ALA A 105 -8.34 9.11 -10.85
CA ALA A 105 -8.29 10.41 -10.20
C ALA A 105 -8.69 11.58 -11.11
N ASN A 106 -8.63 11.42 -12.43
CA ASN A 106 -8.98 12.46 -13.39
C ASN A 106 -10.45 12.39 -13.80
N THR A 107 -10.93 11.19 -14.12
CA THR A 107 -12.28 10.96 -14.66
C THR A 107 -13.33 10.77 -13.57
N LYS A 108 -12.92 10.36 -12.37
CA LYS A 108 -13.80 9.94 -11.28
C LYS A 108 -14.70 8.75 -11.64
N GLU A 109 -14.29 7.96 -12.63
CA GLU A 109 -14.92 6.70 -13.05
C GLU A 109 -14.11 5.47 -12.63
#